data_AF-A0A2V9DUY7-F1
#
_entry.id   AF-A0A2V9DUY7-F1
#
_cell.length_a   1.000
_cell.length_b   1.000
_cell.length_c   1.000
_cell.angle_alpha   90.00
_cell.angle_beta   90.00
_cell.angle_gamma   90.00
#
_symmetry.space_group_name_H-M   'P 1'
#
loop_
_entity.id
_entity.type
_entity.pdbx_description
1 polymer ?
#
loop_
_entity_poly.entity_id
_entity_poly.type
_entity_poly.pdbx_seq_one_letter_code
_entity_poly.pdbx_strand_id
1 'polypeptide(L)'
;MLELVVELARNASFPPDEFERERRQRVEELRIERTTPGFLAGERLRKVLFGQHPYALVAPTEAQVESYRREQLVEFYGEHYRPGNALLVAVGDFTAENMVEQIERAFGNWPAGKPAEPENPPLPETRGRHVYLVHLADTVQTQILVGNRAITRRHPDWLRL
;
A
#
# COMPACT_ATOMS: atom_id res chain seq x y z
N MET A 1 -20.97 -5.77 -12.76
CA MET A 1 -19.73 -5.11 -12.26
C MET A 1 -19.88 -4.65 -10.82
N LEU A 2 -20.91 -3.86 -10.46
CA LEU A 2 -21.16 -3.46 -9.07
C LEU A 2 -21.29 -4.66 -8.11
N GLU A 3 -22.00 -5.71 -8.50
CA GLU A 3 -22.13 -6.95 -7.70
C GLU A 3 -20.78 -7.60 -7.37
N LEU A 4 -19.83 -7.59 -8.31
CA LEU A 4 -18.49 -8.11 -8.06
C LEU A 4 -17.72 -7.24 -7.06
N VAL A 5 -17.89 -5.91 -7.14
CA VAL A 5 -17.32 -4.99 -6.14
C VAL A 5 -17.90 -5.26 -4.75
N VAL A 6 -19.21 -5.55 -4.68
CA VAL A 6 -19.88 -5.93 -3.41
C VAL A 6 -19.29 -7.22 -2.86
N GLU A 7 -19.12 -8.25 -3.70
CA GLU A 7 -18.54 -9.52 -3.31
C GLU A 7 -17.12 -9.35 -2.76
N LEU A 8 -16.26 -8.60 -3.48
CA LEU A 8 -14.89 -8.33 -3.05
C LEU A 8 -14.83 -7.51 -1.76
N ALA A 9 -15.72 -6.52 -1.61
CA ALA A 9 -15.72 -5.62 -0.47
C ALA A 9 -16.30 -6.26 0.80
N ARG A 10 -17.29 -7.16 0.69
CA ARG A 10 -18.03 -7.72 1.84
C ARG A 10 -17.80 -9.19 2.11
N ASN A 11 -17.53 -9.97 1.07
CA ASN A 11 -17.66 -11.43 1.10
C ASN A 11 -16.37 -12.15 0.68
N ALA A 12 -15.20 -11.51 0.78
CA ALA A 12 -13.94 -12.17 0.45
C ALA A 12 -13.70 -13.36 1.39
N SER A 13 -13.51 -14.54 0.79
CA SER A 13 -13.50 -15.83 1.51
C SER A 13 -12.11 -16.32 1.91
N PHE A 14 -11.05 -15.71 1.38
CA PHE A 14 -9.63 -15.96 1.65
C PHE A 14 -9.23 -17.45 1.78
N PRO A 15 -9.58 -18.39 0.87
CA PRO A 15 -9.40 -19.84 1.06
C PRO A 15 -7.98 -20.24 1.53
N PRO A 16 -7.80 -21.27 2.40
CA PRO A 16 -6.51 -21.50 3.05
C PRO A 16 -5.40 -21.83 2.05
N ASP A 17 -5.72 -22.66 1.06
CA ASP A 17 -4.77 -23.06 0.01
C ASP A 17 -4.38 -21.88 -0.89
N GLU A 18 -5.32 -20.98 -1.17
CA GLU A 18 -5.09 -19.75 -1.92
C GLU A 18 -4.19 -18.81 -1.13
N PHE A 19 -4.48 -18.58 0.15
CA PHE A 19 -3.64 -17.77 1.04
C PHE A 19 -2.20 -18.31 1.08
N GLU A 20 -2.03 -19.61 1.28
CA GLU A 20 -0.71 -20.24 1.33
C GLU A 20 0.02 -20.17 -0.01
N ARG A 21 -0.69 -20.26 -1.14
CA ARG A 21 -0.10 -20.09 -2.46
C ARG A 21 0.39 -18.65 -2.65
N GLU A 22 -0.46 -17.65 -2.39
CA GLU A 22 -0.12 -16.24 -2.52
C GLU A 22 1.03 -15.83 -1.57
N ARG A 23 1.04 -16.36 -0.34
CA ARG A 23 2.13 -16.12 0.63
C ARG A 23 3.47 -16.62 0.08
N ARG A 24 3.53 -17.85 -0.44
CA ARG A 24 4.75 -18.40 -1.06
C ARG A 24 5.17 -17.63 -2.30
N GLN A 25 4.21 -17.31 -3.17
CA GLN A 25 4.49 -16.53 -4.38
C GLN A 25 5.08 -15.17 -4.02
N ARG A 26 4.53 -14.48 -3.01
CA ARG A 26 5.04 -13.17 -2.60
C ARG A 26 6.46 -13.24 -2.03
N VAL A 27 6.83 -14.31 -1.33
CA VAL A 27 8.21 -14.52 -0.87
C VAL A 27 9.17 -14.62 -2.06
N GLU A 28 8.83 -15.40 -3.09
CA GLU A 28 9.68 -15.52 -4.29
C GLU A 28 9.74 -14.22 -5.10
N GLU A 29 8.62 -13.49 -5.22
CA GLU A 29 8.60 -12.16 -5.84
C GLU A 29 9.54 -11.20 -5.12
N LEU A 30 9.53 -11.19 -3.78
CA LEU A 30 10.43 -10.35 -2.97
C LEU A 30 11.90 -10.71 -3.17
N ARG A 31 12.23 -12.01 -3.32
CA ARG A 31 13.60 -12.44 -3.65
C ARG A 31 14.03 -11.91 -4.99
N ILE A 32 13.18 -12.03 -6.00
CA ILE A 32 13.46 -11.54 -7.35
C ILE A 32 13.58 -10.00 -7.35
N GLU A 33 12.64 -9.29 -6.73
CA GLU A 33 12.68 -7.82 -6.59
C GLU A 33 14.01 -7.37 -5.96
N ARG A 34 14.47 -8.05 -4.90
CA ARG A 34 15.74 -7.73 -4.21
C ARG A 34 17.00 -8.13 -4.97
N THR A 35 16.90 -8.84 -6.09
CA THR A 35 18.03 -9.00 -7.02
C THR A 35 18.21 -7.79 -7.93
N THR A 36 17.18 -6.94 -8.05
CA THR A 36 17.20 -5.78 -8.94
C THR A 36 17.89 -4.59 -8.26
N PRO A 37 19.00 -4.05 -8.81
CA PRO A 37 19.71 -2.93 -8.20
C PRO A 37 18.84 -1.69 -7.96
N GLY A 38 17.90 -1.40 -8.87
CA GLY A 38 16.98 -0.26 -8.75
C GLY A 38 16.04 -0.39 -7.56
N PHE A 39 15.54 -1.59 -7.26
CA PHE A 39 14.68 -1.84 -6.10
C PHE A 39 15.45 -1.61 -4.79
N LEU A 40 16.65 -2.20 -4.69
CA LEU A 40 17.53 -2.02 -3.52
C LEU A 40 17.89 -0.53 -3.31
N ALA A 41 18.21 0.20 -4.38
CA ALA A 41 18.49 1.62 -4.30
C ALA A 41 17.26 2.41 -3.79
N GLY A 42 16.05 2.05 -4.24
CA GLY A 42 14.79 2.63 -3.77
C GLY A 42 14.51 2.37 -2.29
N GLU A 43 14.67 1.12 -1.82
CA GLU A 43 14.58 0.75 -0.39
C GLU A 43 15.54 1.58 0.46
N ARG A 44 16.79 1.73 0.01
CA ARG A 44 17.81 2.51 0.72
C ARG A 44 17.47 4.00 0.74
N LEU A 45 17.04 4.58 -0.37
CA LEU A 45 16.66 5.99 -0.43
C LEU A 45 15.48 6.29 0.52
N ARG A 46 14.44 5.44 0.51
CA ARG A 46 13.29 5.60 1.43
C ARG A 46 13.72 5.48 2.89
N LYS A 47 14.61 4.54 3.21
CA LYS A 47 15.14 4.39 4.57
C LYS A 47 15.93 5.61 5.03
N VAL A 48 16.75 6.20 4.15
CA VAL A 48 17.50 7.43 4.44
C VAL A 48 16.56 8.62 4.65
N LEU A 49 15.54 8.78 3.81
CA LEU A 49 14.62 9.93 3.87
C LEU A 49 13.65 9.88 5.05
N PHE A 50 13.21 8.68 5.45
CA PHE A 50 12.11 8.51 6.40
C PHE A 50 12.50 7.76 7.67
N GLY A 51 13.69 7.17 7.77
CA GLY A 51 14.20 6.56 9.00
C GLY A 51 13.31 5.44 9.54
N GLN A 52 12.65 5.69 10.67
CA GLN A 52 11.69 4.77 11.29
C GLN A 52 10.23 5.06 10.94
N HIS A 53 9.96 6.18 10.24
CA HIS A 53 8.61 6.54 9.81
C HIS A 53 8.04 5.50 8.83
N PRO A 54 6.73 5.18 8.84
CA PRO A 54 6.13 4.16 7.95
C PRO A 54 6.45 4.32 6.45
N TYR A 55 6.63 5.54 5.98
CA TYR A 55 7.06 5.85 4.60
C TYR A 55 8.45 5.31 4.21
N ALA A 56 9.25 4.83 5.17
CA ALA A 56 10.50 4.14 4.90
C ALA A 56 10.28 2.72 4.35
N LEU A 57 9.09 2.12 4.58
CA LEU A 57 8.76 0.77 4.17
C LEU A 57 8.33 0.76 2.70
N VAL A 58 9.14 0.14 1.83
CA VAL A 58 8.81 -0.10 0.41
C VAL A 58 8.10 -1.43 0.24
N ALA A 59 8.62 -2.45 0.91
CA ALA A 59 8.08 -3.80 0.90
C ALA A 59 8.36 -4.48 2.26
N PRO A 60 7.56 -5.49 2.65
CA PRO A 60 7.92 -6.34 3.78
C PRO A 60 9.17 -7.17 3.47
N THR A 61 9.82 -7.66 4.52
CA THR A 61 10.87 -8.69 4.42
C THR A 61 10.26 -10.05 4.11
N GLU A 62 11.07 -10.96 3.56
CA GLU A 62 10.65 -12.36 3.34
C GLU A 62 10.16 -13.00 4.64
N ALA A 63 10.92 -12.85 5.73
CA ALA A 63 10.55 -13.37 7.05
C ALA A 63 9.21 -12.80 7.58
N GLN A 64 8.92 -11.52 7.30
CA GLN A 64 7.61 -10.95 7.66
C GLN A 64 6.48 -11.62 6.87
N VAL A 65 6.62 -11.75 5.55
CA VAL A 65 5.61 -12.43 4.73
C VAL A 65 5.46 -13.88 5.14
N GLU A 66 6.56 -14.56 5.45
CA GLU A 66 6.54 -15.94 5.94
C GLU A 66 5.74 -16.09 7.23
N SER A 67 5.80 -15.09 8.12
CA SER A 67 5.10 -15.08 9.40
C SER A 67 3.61 -14.74 9.32
N TYR A 68 3.12 -14.25 8.17
CA TYR A 68 1.72 -13.89 8.02
C TYR A 68 0.82 -15.11 8.13
N ARG A 69 -0.27 -14.95 8.87
CA ARG A 69 -1.30 -15.97 9.07
C ARG A 69 -2.60 -15.53 8.41
N ARG A 70 -3.35 -16.49 7.88
CA ARG A 70 -4.64 -16.25 7.24
C ARG A 70 -5.60 -15.50 8.18
N GLU A 71 -5.59 -15.83 9.47
CA GLU A 71 -6.47 -15.21 10.46
C GLU A 71 -6.21 -13.72 10.59
N GLN A 72 -4.95 -13.28 10.49
CA GLN A 72 -4.59 -11.86 10.53
C GLN A 72 -5.11 -11.12 9.29
N LEU A 73 -5.11 -11.77 8.13
CA LEU A 73 -5.70 -11.21 6.91
C LEU A 73 -7.22 -11.07 7.03
N VAL A 74 -7.89 -12.10 7.56
CA VAL A 74 -9.35 -12.08 7.78
C VAL A 74 -9.73 -11.00 8.80
N GLU A 75 -8.98 -10.89 9.90
CA GLU A 75 -9.15 -9.84 10.91
C GLU A 75 -8.94 -8.45 10.31
N PHE A 76 -7.82 -8.24 9.60
CA PHE A 76 -7.53 -6.99 8.92
C PHE A 76 -8.63 -6.60 7.93
N TYR A 77 -9.10 -7.55 7.11
CA TYR A 77 -10.20 -7.32 6.18
C TYR A 77 -11.49 -6.91 6.91
N GLY A 78 -11.88 -7.66 7.94
CA GLY A 78 -13.07 -7.38 8.73
C GLY A 78 -13.03 -6.04 9.46
N GLU A 79 -11.86 -5.55 9.83
CA GLU A 79 -11.67 -4.26 10.50
C GLU A 79 -11.57 -3.08 9.51
N HIS A 80 -10.83 -3.23 8.42
CA HIS A 80 -10.43 -2.11 7.56
C HIS A 80 -11.29 -1.94 6.30
N TYR A 81 -11.89 -3.02 5.78
CA TYR A 81 -12.75 -2.97 4.59
C TYR A 81 -14.17 -2.61 5.03
N ARG A 82 -14.37 -1.33 5.32
CA ARG A 82 -15.59 -0.77 5.90
C ARG A 82 -16.00 0.51 5.15
N PRO A 83 -17.31 0.76 4.91
CA PRO A 83 -17.77 1.95 4.19
C PRO A 83 -17.24 3.28 4.75
N GLY A 84 -17.08 3.41 6.08
CA GLY A 84 -16.55 4.60 6.73
C GLY A 84 -15.04 4.84 6.50
N ASN A 85 -14.36 3.90 5.85
CA ASN A 85 -12.96 3.96 5.45
C ASN A 85 -12.78 3.85 3.92
N ALA A 86 -13.84 4.05 3.14
CA ALA A 86 -13.82 3.82 1.70
C ALA A 86 -14.44 4.98 0.91
N LEU A 87 -14.07 5.09 -0.36
CA LEU A 87 -14.71 5.97 -1.34
C LEU A 87 -15.02 5.15 -2.59
N LEU A 88 -16.30 5.07 -2.98
CA LEU A 88 -16.73 4.45 -4.22
C LEU A 88 -16.81 5.50 -5.34
N VAL A 89 -16.06 5.28 -6.41
CA VAL A 89 -16.06 6.15 -7.60
C VAL A 89 -16.60 5.36 -8.78
N ALA A 90 -17.63 5.88 -9.44
CA ALA A 90 -18.21 5.28 -10.63
C ALA A 90 -18.22 6.31 -11.78
N VAL A 91 -17.76 5.90 -12.96
CA VAL A 91 -17.76 6.71 -14.19
C VAL A 91 -18.19 5.82 -15.35
N GLY A 92 -19.14 6.27 -16.16
CA GLY A 92 -19.63 5.50 -17.30
C GLY A 92 -20.94 6.06 -17.86
N ASP A 93 -21.61 5.24 -18.68
CA ASP A 93 -22.87 5.56 -19.32
C ASP A 93 -24.06 5.19 -18.42
N PHE A 94 -24.35 6.06 -17.45
CA PHE A 94 -25.49 5.95 -16.53
C PHE A 94 -25.87 7.33 -15.99
N THR A 95 -27.10 7.48 -15.50
CA THR A 95 -27.49 8.66 -14.72
C THR A 95 -27.02 8.51 -13.28
N ALA A 96 -26.67 9.63 -12.64
CA ALA A 96 -26.21 9.64 -11.27
C ALA A 96 -27.25 9.04 -10.32
N GLU A 97 -28.53 9.36 -10.54
CA GLU A 97 -29.65 8.92 -9.72
C GLU A 97 -29.80 7.39 -9.76
N ASN A 98 -29.75 6.79 -10.96
CA ASN A 98 -29.88 5.34 -11.12
C ASN A 98 -28.69 4.59 -10.49
N MET A 99 -27.48 5.16 -10.57
CA MET A 99 -26.30 4.54 -9.97
C MET A 99 -26.31 4.66 -8.45
N VAL A 100 -26.71 5.81 -7.90
CA VAL A 100 -26.88 5.99 -6.45
C VAL A 100 -27.90 4.99 -5.91
N GLU A 101 -29.05 4.80 -6.57
CA GLU A 101 -30.04 3.83 -6.12
C GLU A 101 -29.48 2.39 -6.09
N GLN A 102 -28.70 1.99 -7.09
CA GLN A 102 -28.05 0.67 -7.11
C GLN A 102 -27.01 0.52 -6.01
N ILE A 103 -26.21 1.56 -5.77
CA ILE A 103 -25.20 1.59 -4.70
C ILE A 103 -25.87 1.50 -3.32
N GLU A 104 -26.95 2.24 -3.09
CA GLU A 104 -27.71 2.19 -1.84
C GLU A 104 -28.32 0.80 -1.60
N ARG A 105 -28.90 0.18 -2.63
CA ARG A 105 -29.37 -1.21 -2.53
C ARG A 105 -28.24 -2.19 -2.19
N ALA A 106 -27.04 -1.97 -2.73
CA ALA A 106 -25.88 -2.83 -2.55
C ALA A 106 -25.17 -2.67 -1.20
N PHE A 107 -25.03 -1.43 -0.73
CA PHE A 107 -24.18 -1.06 0.40
C PHE A 107 -24.90 -0.35 1.55
N GLY A 108 -26.12 0.15 1.36
CA GLY A 108 -26.83 1.00 2.33
C GLY A 108 -27.11 0.33 3.68
N ASN A 109 -27.23 -1.01 3.69
CA ASN A 109 -27.40 -1.79 4.93
C ASN A 109 -26.08 -2.25 5.57
N TRP A 110 -24.93 -1.86 5.02
CA TRP A 110 -23.62 -2.23 5.57
C TRP A 110 -23.19 -1.18 6.61
N PRO A 111 -23.04 -1.55 7.90
CA PRO A 111 -22.62 -0.59 8.92
C PRO A 111 -21.32 0.09 8.55
N ALA A 112 -21.30 1.42 8.68
CA ALA A 112 -20.21 2.25 8.17
C ALA A 112 -18.86 1.74 8.64
N GLY A 113 -18.64 1.62 9.97
CA GLY A 113 -17.36 1.19 10.56
C GLY A 113 -16.19 2.09 10.17
N LYS A 114 -15.35 2.48 11.12
CA LYS A 114 -14.10 3.15 10.78
C LYS A 114 -12.99 2.60 11.68
N PRO A 115 -11.93 1.99 11.11
CA PRO A 115 -10.78 1.59 11.90
C PRO A 115 -10.16 2.84 12.55
N ALA A 116 -9.48 2.64 13.67
CA ALA A 116 -8.72 3.72 14.27
C ALA A 116 -7.70 4.24 13.25
N GLU A 117 -7.57 5.57 13.15
CA GLU A 117 -6.51 6.13 12.31
C GLU A 117 -5.16 5.75 12.94
N PRO A 118 -4.25 5.13 12.16
CA PRO A 118 -2.94 4.77 12.68
C PRO A 118 -2.20 6.03 13.08
N GLU A 119 -1.39 5.92 14.13
CA GLU A 119 -0.52 7.01 14.53
C GLU A 119 0.40 7.40 13.37
N ASN A 120 0.39 8.68 13.01
CA ASN A 120 1.21 9.21 11.94
C ASN A 120 2.29 10.10 12.56
N PRO A 121 3.48 9.55 12.88
CA PRO A 121 4.52 10.32 13.54
C PRO A 121 5.01 11.46 12.64
N PRO A 122 5.55 12.55 13.23
CA PRO A 122 6.12 13.62 12.42
C PRO A 122 7.23 13.08 11.53
N LEU A 123 7.30 13.61 10.31
CA LEU A 123 8.37 13.27 9.37
C LEU A 123 9.74 13.65 9.97
N PRO A 124 10.77 12.78 9.86
CA PRO A 124 12.09 13.11 10.36
C PRO A 124 12.67 14.34 9.67
N GLU A 125 13.43 15.13 10.41
CA GLU A 125 14.16 16.25 9.82
C GLU A 125 15.26 15.76 8.89
N THR A 126 15.30 16.29 7.67
CA THR A 126 16.38 16.04 6.71
C THR A 126 17.12 17.35 6.48
N ARG A 127 18.41 17.42 6.81
CA ARG A 127 19.23 18.64 6.64
C ARG A 127 20.51 18.32 5.90
N GLY A 128 20.97 19.24 5.05
CA GLY A 128 22.26 19.12 4.37
C GLY A 128 22.25 18.18 3.16
N ARG A 129 23.46 17.86 2.67
CA ARG A 129 23.70 16.94 1.55
C ARG A 129 24.40 15.70 2.08
N HIS A 130 23.79 14.56 1.86
CA HIS A 130 24.35 13.27 2.25
C HIS A 130 24.55 12.41 1.00
N VAL A 131 25.68 11.71 0.95
CA VAL A 131 25.99 10.72 -0.08
C VAL A 131 26.10 9.37 0.61
N TYR A 132 25.27 8.43 0.20
CA TYR A 132 25.29 7.06 0.70
C TYR A 132 25.81 6.16 -0.41
N LEU A 133 26.87 5.40 -0.12
CA LEU A 133 27.44 4.42 -1.03
C LEU A 133 27.07 3.03 -0.53
N VAL A 134 26.35 2.28 -1.36
CA VAL A 134 25.99 0.89 -1.09
C VAL A 134 26.68 0.04 -2.13
N HIS A 135 27.64 -0.76 -1.68
CA HIS A 135 28.30 -1.73 -2.55
C HIS A 135 27.42 -2.98 -2.67
N LEU A 136 27.10 -3.34 -3.90
CA LEU A 136 26.51 -4.63 -4.24
C LEU A 136 27.55 -5.39 -5.03
N ALA A 137 28.01 -6.52 -4.51
CA ALA A 137 28.95 -7.37 -5.21
C ALA A 137 28.31 -7.89 -6.52
N ASP A 138 29.15 -8.12 -7.52
CA ASP A 138 28.75 -8.77 -8.79
C ASP A 138 27.67 -8.04 -9.61
N THR A 139 27.40 -6.76 -9.32
CA THR A 139 26.58 -5.89 -10.18
C THR A 139 27.43 -5.22 -11.26
N VAL A 140 26.92 -5.21 -12.50
CA VAL A 140 27.53 -4.48 -13.62
C VAL A 140 26.94 -3.07 -13.80
N GLN A 141 25.88 -2.73 -13.05
CA GLN A 141 25.17 -1.47 -13.17
C GLN A 141 25.23 -0.66 -11.87
N THR A 142 25.57 0.62 -12.01
CA THR A 142 25.49 1.61 -10.92
C THR A 142 24.11 2.28 -10.94
N GLN A 143 23.47 2.35 -9.77
CA GLN A 143 22.23 3.11 -9.56
C GLN A 143 22.55 4.37 -8.76
N ILE A 144 22.16 5.52 -9.29
CA ILE A 144 22.30 6.81 -8.61
C ILE A 144 20.90 7.40 -8.44
N LEU A 145 20.46 7.49 -7.20
CA LEU A 145 19.19 8.13 -6.86
C LEU A 145 19.45 9.38 -6.01
N VAL A 146 18.76 10.46 -6.36
CA VAL A 146 18.77 11.71 -5.60
C VAL A 146 17.34 12.01 -5.16
N GLY A 147 17.15 12.26 -3.88
CA GLY A 147 15.83 12.53 -3.31
C GLY A 147 15.88 13.56 -2.20
N ASN A 148 14.80 14.30 -2.06
CA ASN A 148 14.55 15.21 -0.95
C ASN A 148 13.06 15.18 -0.61
N ARG A 149 12.67 15.72 0.55
CA ARG A 149 11.28 15.92 0.92
C ARG A 149 10.65 16.95 -0.02
N ALA A 150 9.60 16.53 -0.72
CA ALA A 150 8.76 17.42 -1.51
C ALA A 150 7.66 18.05 -0.64
N ILE A 151 6.99 19.06 -1.19
CA ILE A 151 5.79 19.63 -0.57
C ILE A 151 4.65 18.61 -0.56
N THR A 152 3.70 18.79 0.36
CA THR A 152 2.53 17.91 0.46
C THR A 152 1.45 18.31 -0.56
N ARG A 153 0.48 17.42 -0.83
CA ARG A 153 -0.69 17.72 -1.68
C ARG A 153 -1.52 18.93 -1.23
N ARG A 154 -1.40 19.36 0.03
CA ARG A 154 -2.11 20.51 0.59
C ARG A 154 -1.30 21.81 0.48
N HIS A 155 -0.06 21.75 0.03
CA HIS A 155 0.77 22.94 -0.11
C HIS A 155 0.28 23.81 -1.29
N PRO A 156 0.24 25.15 -1.16
CA PRO A 156 -0.24 26.04 -2.22
C PRO A 156 0.45 25.86 -3.58
N ASP A 157 1.75 25.52 -3.56
CA ASP A 157 2.53 25.28 -4.78
C ASP A 157 2.42 23.86 -5.37
N TRP A 158 1.56 22.96 -4.84
CA TRP A 158 1.47 21.57 -5.31
C TRP A 158 1.18 21.45 -6.82
N LEU A 159 0.32 22.32 -7.36
CA LEU A 159 -0.02 22.31 -8.80
C LEU A 159 1.07 22.92 -9.69
N ARG A 160 2.09 23.56 -9.11
CA ARG A 160 3.17 24.23 -9.84
C ARG A 160 4.44 23.38 -9.96
N LEU A 161 4.53 22.28 -9.22
CA LEU A 161 5.59 21.27 -9.34
C LEU A 161 5.31 20.32 -10.50
#